data_AF-A0A3G8Z9C1-F1
#
_entry.id   AF-A0A3G8Z9C1-F1
#
_cell.length_a   1.000
_cell.length_b   1.000
_cell.length_c   1.000
_cell.angle_alpha   90.00
_cell.angle_beta   90.00
_cell.angle_gamma   90.00
#
_symmetry.space_group_name_H-M   'P 1'
#
loop_
_entity.id
_entity.type
_entity.pdbx_description
1 polymer ?
#
loop_
_entity_poly.entity_id
_entity_poly.type
_entity_poly.pdbx_seq_one_letter_code
_entity_poly.pdbx_strand_id
1 'polypeptide(L)'
;MRGFKTIKKQPTQPQYEVADVLNVLGSRLEDLGLNSWQLRTLSALKKCRTSALGGHIDACDECGNISISYNSCRNRHCPKCQSKNREQWIENRETELLPVPYFHVVFTLPDVLNKTALHEPKMLYDFLFESAWETLQTFGKNRGLKMGMIAVLHTWGQNLSLHPHLHCIVPGGGVDESGTWKNLRSDGKFLFPVKALSKVFRAKFCEKLKHQLSLKLNENQREKFTENEAGNYEKLRQSLWEKPWVVYAKKPFGSSKSVVEYLGRYTHKIAISNGRIRGIDDKTVTFDYKDYRQKGIKKQMVLSHEEFIRRFAMHILPKRFVKIRHYGFLSSTWKRIKLKNLQQKLGIQPKEKLPPKVFQPKCSCCKVGNLVTIATFDLRGPPQWFLEMSQSQPTPKK
;
A
#
# COMPACT_ATOMS: atom_id res chain seq x y z
N MET A 1 -35.73 -10.76 -3.19
CA MET A 1 -34.69 -11.81 -3.22
C MET A 1 -34.14 -11.97 -4.63
N ARG A 2 -32.94 -11.47 -4.93
CA ARG A 2 -32.07 -11.96 -6.03
C ARG A 2 -30.63 -11.73 -5.57
N GLY A 3 -30.02 -12.78 -5.02
CA GLY A 3 -28.64 -12.75 -4.55
C GLY A 3 -27.71 -12.68 -5.75
N PHE A 4 -26.96 -11.58 -5.87
CA PHE A 4 -25.81 -11.52 -6.75
C PHE A 4 -24.76 -12.51 -6.24
N LYS A 5 -24.76 -13.73 -6.79
CA LYS A 5 -23.62 -14.65 -6.70
C LYS A 5 -22.44 -13.98 -7.39
N THR A 6 -21.52 -13.42 -6.60
CA THR A 6 -20.21 -13.01 -7.08
C THR A 6 -19.46 -14.27 -7.49
N ILE A 7 -19.49 -14.58 -8.78
CA ILE A 7 -18.61 -15.57 -9.40
C ILE A 7 -17.19 -15.06 -9.18
N LYS A 8 -16.47 -15.65 -8.22
CA LYS A 8 -15.03 -15.46 -8.07
C LYS A 8 -14.36 -16.09 -9.29
N LYS A 9 -14.21 -15.32 -10.37
CA LYS A 9 -13.35 -15.68 -11.50
C LYS A 9 -11.95 -15.91 -10.92
N GLN A 10 -11.39 -17.11 -11.06
CA GLN A 10 -10.01 -17.38 -10.69
C GLN A 10 -9.13 -16.36 -11.43
N PRO A 11 -8.19 -15.66 -10.76
CA PRO A 11 -7.33 -14.73 -11.45
C PRO A 11 -6.46 -15.51 -12.43
N THR A 12 -6.65 -15.26 -13.72
CA THR A 12 -5.70 -15.68 -14.76
C THR A 12 -4.33 -15.16 -14.39
N GLN A 13 -3.29 -16.02 -14.44
CA GLN A 13 -1.93 -15.55 -14.24
C GLN A 13 -1.65 -14.40 -15.21
N PRO A 14 -1.05 -13.30 -14.74
CA PRO A 14 -0.70 -12.19 -15.61
C PRO A 14 0.32 -12.68 -16.65
N GLN A 15 0.10 -12.35 -17.91
CA GLN A 15 1.01 -12.72 -19.00
C GLN A 15 2.37 -12.02 -18.87
N TYR A 16 2.38 -10.81 -18.32
CA TYR A 16 3.57 -9.97 -18.15
C TYR A 16 3.70 -9.50 -16.70
N GLU A 17 4.94 -9.41 -16.24
CA GLU A 17 5.30 -9.01 -14.89
C GLU A 17 6.34 -7.89 -14.88
N VAL A 18 6.43 -7.20 -13.74
CA VAL A 18 7.54 -6.25 -13.50
C VAL A 18 8.91 -6.95 -13.59
N ALA A 19 8.98 -8.25 -13.25
CA ALA A 19 10.20 -9.04 -13.34
C ALA A 19 10.69 -9.18 -14.79
N ASP A 20 9.78 -9.27 -15.77
CA ASP A 20 10.14 -9.41 -17.18
C ASP A 20 10.82 -8.14 -17.71
N VAL A 21 10.30 -6.97 -17.33
CA VAL A 21 10.94 -5.67 -17.63
C VAL A 21 12.36 -5.60 -17.03
N LEU A 22 12.53 -6.09 -15.79
CA LEU A 22 13.83 -6.15 -15.12
C LEU A 22 14.79 -7.16 -15.76
N ASN A 23 14.27 -8.20 -16.40
CA ASN A 23 15.07 -9.15 -17.17
C ASN A 23 15.56 -8.50 -18.47
N VAL A 24 14.69 -7.80 -19.21
CA VAL A 24 15.04 -7.09 -20.46
C VAL A 24 16.07 -5.98 -20.25
N LEU A 25 16.00 -5.25 -19.13
CA LEU A 25 17.01 -4.22 -18.82
C LEU A 25 18.40 -4.81 -18.53
N GLY A 26 18.46 -5.97 -17.85
CA GLY A 26 19.74 -6.59 -17.51
C GLY A 26 20.64 -5.68 -16.67
N SER A 27 21.89 -5.50 -17.11
CA SER A 27 22.90 -4.64 -16.47
C SER A 27 22.58 -3.15 -16.57
N ARG A 28 21.83 -2.71 -17.60
CA ARG A 28 21.42 -1.30 -17.80
C ARG A 28 20.60 -0.72 -16.64
N LEU A 29 20.13 -1.58 -15.73
CA LEU A 29 19.47 -1.17 -14.50
C LEU A 29 20.38 -0.30 -13.61
N GLU A 30 21.69 -0.54 -13.64
CA GLU A 30 22.67 0.17 -12.82
C GLU A 30 22.89 1.61 -13.31
N ASP A 31 22.65 1.87 -14.60
CA ASP A 31 22.81 3.18 -15.24
C ASP A 31 21.65 4.16 -14.94
N LEU A 32 20.58 3.69 -14.28
CA LEU A 32 19.37 4.49 -14.01
C LEU A 32 19.52 5.47 -12.82
N GLY A 33 20.71 5.60 -12.23
CA GLY A 33 20.96 6.49 -11.09
C GLY A 33 20.18 6.09 -9.81
N LEU A 34 19.86 4.80 -9.67
CA LEU A 34 19.11 4.27 -8.53
C LEU A 34 20.03 4.05 -7.32
N ASN A 35 19.51 4.30 -6.12
CA ASN A 35 20.29 4.03 -4.91
C ASN A 35 20.35 2.52 -4.58
N SER A 36 21.29 2.12 -3.72
CA SER A 36 21.51 0.72 -3.35
C SER A 36 20.27 0.03 -2.75
N TRP A 37 19.38 0.77 -2.09
CA TRP A 37 18.13 0.22 -1.55
C TRP A 37 17.10 -0.08 -2.63
N GLN A 38 16.98 0.79 -3.64
CA GLN A 38 16.16 0.56 -4.82
C GLN A 38 16.69 -0.63 -5.62
N LEU A 39 17.99 -0.68 -5.91
CA LEU A 39 18.63 -1.78 -6.64
C LEU A 39 18.43 -3.14 -5.95
N ARG A 40 18.67 -3.23 -4.63
CA ARG A 40 18.38 -4.45 -3.85
C ARG A 40 16.91 -4.86 -3.91
N THR A 41 16.01 -3.89 -3.88
CA THR A 41 14.57 -4.15 -3.98
C THR A 41 14.21 -4.72 -5.36
N LEU A 42 14.70 -4.10 -6.44
CA LEU A 42 14.45 -4.55 -7.81
C LEU A 42 15.07 -5.92 -8.08
N SER A 43 16.28 -6.19 -7.58
CA SER A 43 16.90 -7.53 -7.64
C SER A 43 16.04 -8.60 -6.95
N ALA A 44 15.48 -8.30 -5.78
CA ALA A 44 14.55 -9.20 -5.09
C ALA A 44 13.27 -9.46 -5.90
N LEU A 45 12.74 -8.43 -6.58
CA LEU A 45 11.57 -8.55 -7.46
C LEU A 45 11.87 -9.44 -8.68
N LYS A 46 13.05 -9.26 -9.30
CA LYS A 46 13.53 -10.05 -10.44
C LYS A 46 13.61 -11.55 -10.11
N LYS A 47 14.18 -11.90 -8.95
CA LYS A 47 14.35 -13.30 -8.50
C LYS A 47 13.06 -13.94 -7.94
N CYS A 48 12.02 -13.16 -7.68
CA CYS A 48 10.84 -13.63 -6.97
C CYS A 48 10.10 -14.74 -7.73
N ARG A 49 9.79 -15.86 -7.06
CA ARG A 49 9.11 -17.02 -7.67
C ARG A 49 9.91 -17.63 -8.84
N THR A 50 11.22 -17.71 -8.68
CA THR A 50 12.12 -18.42 -9.60
C THR A 50 12.97 -19.43 -8.83
N SER A 51 13.64 -20.34 -9.54
CA SER A 51 14.59 -21.30 -8.96
C SER A 51 15.69 -20.64 -8.14
N ALA A 52 16.04 -19.37 -8.45
CA ALA A 52 17.04 -18.59 -7.73
C ALA A 52 16.69 -18.28 -6.27
N LEU A 53 15.50 -18.65 -5.78
CA LEU A 53 15.11 -18.55 -4.36
C LEU A 53 14.82 -19.92 -3.72
N GLY A 54 15.12 -21.02 -4.42
CA GLY A 54 14.68 -22.36 -4.04
C GLY A 54 13.17 -22.54 -4.16
N GLY A 55 12.67 -23.67 -3.67
CA GLY A 55 11.25 -23.99 -3.79
C GLY A 55 10.86 -25.31 -3.15
N HIS A 56 9.65 -25.72 -3.47
CA HIS A 56 9.00 -26.93 -3.00
C HIS A 56 8.56 -27.76 -4.21
N ILE A 57 8.70 -29.07 -4.09
CA ILE A 57 8.10 -30.02 -5.01
C ILE A 57 6.89 -30.59 -4.28
N ASP A 58 5.72 -30.41 -4.89
CA ASP A 58 4.45 -30.80 -4.33
C ASP A 58 3.82 -31.90 -5.21
N ALA A 59 3.35 -32.98 -4.58
CA ALA A 59 2.58 -34.04 -5.24
C ALA A 59 1.10 -33.93 -4.85
N CYS A 60 0.21 -34.18 -5.82
CA CYS A 60 -1.21 -34.27 -5.55
C CYS A 60 -1.55 -35.58 -4.83
N ASP A 61 -2.24 -35.49 -3.69
CA ASP A 61 -2.71 -36.65 -2.91
C ASP A 61 -3.79 -37.48 -3.61
N GLU A 62 -4.42 -36.97 -4.68
CA GLU A 62 -5.46 -37.68 -5.45
C GLU A 62 -4.95 -38.20 -6.80
N CYS A 63 -4.36 -37.34 -7.62
CA CYS A 63 -3.99 -37.68 -9.01
C CYS A 63 -2.50 -37.94 -9.22
N GLY A 64 -1.68 -37.85 -8.15
CA GLY A 64 -0.23 -38.03 -8.23
C GLY A 64 0.55 -36.96 -9.00
N ASN A 65 -0.13 -35.96 -9.60
CA ASN A 65 0.52 -34.89 -10.35
C ASN A 65 1.58 -34.18 -9.49
N ILE A 66 2.81 -34.17 -9.97
CA ILE A 66 3.93 -33.48 -9.34
C ILE A 66 4.06 -32.08 -9.96
N SER A 67 4.27 -31.08 -9.11
CA SER A 67 4.45 -29.69 -9.52
C SER A 67 5.52 -28.99 -8.68
N ILE A 68 6.13 -27.96 -9.23
CA ILE A 68 7.16 -27.18 -8.56
C ILE A 68 6.64 -25.78 -8.21
N SER A 69 6.86 -25.36 -6.96
CA SER A 69 6.45 -24.08 -6.40
C SER A 69 7.67 -23.31 -5.90
N TYR A 70 8.07 -22.24 -6.60
CA TYR A 70 9.23 -21.43 -6.19
C TYR A 70 8.93 -20.46 -5.05
N ASN A 71 9.94 -20.20 -4.23
CA ASN A 71 9.85 -19.30 -3.09
C ASN A 71 9.62 -17.84 -3.47
N SER A 72 8.92 -17.12 -2.60
CA SER A 72 8.66 -15.69 -2.77
C SER A 72 9.82 -14.85 -2.20
N CYS A 73 10.13 -13.70 -2.80
CA CYS A 73 11.16 -12.79 -2.27
C CYS A 73 10.77 -12.08 -0.96
N ARG A 74 9.50 -12.18 -0.54
CA ARG A 74 8.91 -11.53 0.65
C ARG A 74 9.05 -10.00 0.69
N ASN A 75 9.53 -9.36 -0.39
CA ASN A 75 9.66 -7.92 -0.46
C ASN A 75 8.27 -7.26 -0.52
N ARG A 76 8.07 -6.25 0.32
CA ARG A 76 6.81 -5.49 0.43
C ARG A 76 6.40 -4.72 -0.83
N HIS A 77 7.34 -4.49 -1.74
CA HIS A 77 7.12 -3.82 -3.02
C HIS A 77 6.91 -4.82 -4.17
N CYS A 78 6.90 -6.14 -3.91
CA CYS A 78 6.75 -7.14 -4.96
C CYS A 78 5.27 -7.37 -5.33
N PRO A 79 4.86 -7.20 -6.60
CA PRO A 79 3.50 -7.45 -7.09
C PRO A 79 2.96 -8.86 -6.81
N LYS A 80 3.85 -9.84 -6.61
CA LYS A 80 3.51 -11.25 -6.40
C LYS A 80 3.29 -11.64 -4.92
N CYS A 81 3.93 -10.94 -3.98
CA CYS A 81 4.06 -11.45 -2.60
C CYS A 81 2.96 -10.99 -1.63
N GLN A 82 2.27 -9.90 -1.94
CA GLN A 82 1.50 -9.16 -0.93
C GLN A 82 0.11 -9.71 -0.62
N SER A 83 -0.37 -10.72 -1.35
CA SER A 83 -1.75 -11.21 -1.20
C SER A 83 -2.05 -11.86 0.16
N LYS A 84 -1.19 -12.75 0.65
CA LYS A 84 -1.39 -13.41 1.95
C LYS A 84 -1.33 -12.41 3.11
N ASN A 85 -0.36 -11.49 3.07
CA ASN A 85 -0.23 -10.44 4.08
C ASN A 85 -1.44 -9.51 4.10
N ARG A 86 -1.98 -9.18 2.92
CA ARG A 86 -3.21 -8.40 2.76
C ARG A 86 -4.40 -9.10 3.43
N GLU A 87 -4.62 -10.38 3.15
CA GLU A 87 -5.73 -11.16 3.70
C GLU A 87 -5.62 -11.30 5.21
N GLN A 88 -4.46 -11.66 5.72
CA GLN A 88 -4.23 -11.76 7.16
C GLN A 88 -4.45 -10.41 7.86
N TRP A 89 -4.00 -9.32 7.24
CA TRP A 89 -4.19 -7.97 7.77
C TRP A 89 -5.68 -7.57 7.78
N ILE A 90 -6.42 -7.91 6.73
CA ILE A 90 -7.88 -7.70 6.63
C ILE A 90 -8.59 -8.42 7.78
N GLU A 91 -8.34 -9.71 7.98
CA GLU A 91 -8.95 -10.51 9.06
C GLU A 91 -8.67 -9.88 10.43
N ASN A 92 -7.42 -9.47 10.67
CA ASN A 92 -7.03 -8.79 11.90
C ASN A 92 -7.66 -7.40 12.09
N ARG A 93 -8.18 -6.76 11.03
CA ARG A 93 -8.90 -5.49 11.15
C ARG A 93 -10.39 -5.69 11.31
N GLU A 94 -10.96 -6.72 10.69
CA GLU A 94 -12.39 -7.07 10.86
C GLU A 94 -12.78 -7.22 12.33
N THR A 95 -11.91 -7.82 13.15
CA THR A 95 -12.14 -8.02 14.58
C THR A 95 -12.08 -6.73 15.40
N GLU A 96 -11.51 -5.66 14.85
CA GLU A 96 -11.29 -4.39 15.54
C GLU A 96 -12.29 -3.29 15.14
N LEU A 97 -13.09 -3.50 14.11
CA LEU A 97 -14.05 -2.49 13.66
C LEU A 97 -15.25 -2.38 14.61
N LEU A 98 -15.70 -1.15 14.80
CA LEU A 98 -16.90 -0.79 15.55
C LEU A 98 -18.11 -0.74 14.60
N PRO A 99 -19.36 -0.80 15.09
CA PRO A 99 -20.56 -0.82 14.28
C PRO A 99 -20.99 0.62 14.00
N VAL A 100 -20.06 1.43 13.52
CA VAL A 100 -20.20 2.87 13.33
C VAL A 100 -19.95 3.21 11.87
N PRO A 101 -20.48 4.34 11.37
CA PRO A 101 -20.08 4.85 10.06
C PRO A 101 -18.57 5.07 10.01
N TYR A 102 -17.92 4.70 8.91
CA TYR A 102 -16.51 5.00 8.68
C TYR A 102 -16.39 5.89 7.46
N PHE A 103 -15.62 6.96 7.57
CA PHE A 103 -15.35 7.91 6.50
C PHE A 103 -14.01 7.60 5.84
N HIS A 104 -13.99 7.76 4.52
CA HIS A 104 -12.75 7.74 3.76
C HIS A 104 -12.29 9.18 3.53
N VAL A 105 -11.21 9.55 4.20
CA VAL A 105 -10.57 10.87 4.09
C VAL A 105 -9.24 10.71 3.38
N VAL A 106 -8.94 11.52 2.38
CA VAL A 106 -7.67 11.52 1.65
C VAL A 106 -6.97 12.85 1.85
N PHE A 107 -5.72 12.79 2.33
CA PHE A 107 -4.83 13.93 2.42
C PHE A 107 -3.77 13.80 1.33
N THR A 108 -3.67 14.80 0.46
CA THR A 108 -2.78 14.76 -0.71
C THR A 108 -1.77 15.90 -0.65
N LEU A 109 -0.50 15.62 -0.92
CA LEU A 109 0.52 16.66 -1.06
C LEU A 109 0.46 17.30 -2.45
N PRO A 110 0.63 18.62 -2.56
CA PRO A 110 0.77 19.28 -3.86
C PRO A 110 2.05 18.84 -4.57
N ASP A 111 2.02 18.87 -5.90
CA ASP A 111 3.12 18.50 -6.80
C ASP A 111 4.39 19.35 -6.60
N VAL A 112 4.27 20.55 -6.04
CA VAL A 112 5.40 21.41 -5.65
C VAL A 112 6.35 20.68 -4.69
N LEU A 113 5.84 19.75 -3.88
CA LEU A 113 6.64 18.96 -2.94
C LEU A 113 7.26 17.70 -3.58
N ASN A 114 7.03 17.43 -4.87
CA ASN A 114 7.56 16.22 -5.52
C ASN A 114 9.09 16.16 -5.50
N LYS A 115 9.77 17.30 -5.69
CA LYS A 115 11.23 17.38 -5.59
C LYS A 115 11.69 17.00 -4.18
N THR A 116 11.09 17.60 -3.15
CA THR A 116 11.38 17.26 -1.74
C THR A 116 11.05 15.80 -1.43
N ALA A 117 9.99 15.23 -2.02
CA ALA A 117 9.61 13.83 -1.83
C ALA A 117 10.65 12.86 -2.41
N LEU A 118 11.39 13.25 -3.44
CA LEU A 118 12.46 12.43 -4.02
C LEU A 118 13.76 12.52 -3.20
N HIS A 119 14.11 13.70 -2.70
CA HIS A 119 15.34 13.91 -1.94
C HIS A 119 15.22 13.53 -0.45
N GLU A 120 14.10 13.88 0.20
CA GLU A 120 13.85 13.64 1.62
C GLU A 120 12.51 12.92 1.88
N PRO A 121 12.28 11.74 1.25
CA PRO A 121 11.00 11.04 1.33
C PRO A 121 10.57 10.73 2.77
N LYS A 122 11.51 10.31 3.63
CA LYS A 122 11.16 9.90 5.01
C LYS A 122 10.56 11.08 5.78
N MET A 123 11.26 12.21 5.81
CA MET A 123 10.81 13.42 6.51
C MET A 123 9.47 13.90 5.96
N LEU A 124 9.35 14.02 4.64
CA LEU A 124 8.14 14.53 4.02
C LEU A 124 6.92 13.64 4.30
N TYR A 125 7.08 12.32 4.21
CA TYR A 125 6.00 11.38 4.49
C TYR A 125 5.67 11.33 5.97
N ASP A 126 6.64 11.48 6.87
CA ASP A 126 6.39 11.62 8.31
C ASP A 126 5.51 12.86 8.60
N PHE A 127 5.82 14.02 8.01
CA PHE A 127 5.01 15.23 8.14
C PHE A 127 3.61 15.06 7.56
N LEU A 128 3.47 14.38 6.41
CA LEU A 128 2.16 14.07 5.85
C LEU A 128 1.30 13.27 6.83
N PHE A 129 1.87 12.25 7.48
CA PHE A 129 1.18 11.46 8.51
C PHE A 129 0.79 12.26 9.74
N GLU A 130 1.73 13.03 10.28
CA GLU A 130 1.52 13.83 11.48
C GLU A 130 0.49 14.93 11.25
N SER A 131 0.64 15.73 10.20
CA SER A 131 -0.28 16.83 9.89
C SER A 131 -1.69 16.32 9.60
N ALA A 132 -1.84 15.18 8.93
CA ALA A 132 -3.16 14.56 8.72
C ALA A 132 -3.81 14.14 10.06
N TRP A 133 -3.05 13.49 10.94
CA TRP A 133 -3.56 13.08 12.25
C TRP A 133 -3.89 14.28 13.15
N GLU A 134 -2.97 15.23 13.26
CA GLU A 134 -3.16 16.45 14.07
C GLU A 134 -4.36 17.25 13.59
N THR A 135 -4.60 17.33 12.27
CA THR A 135 -5.80 17.97 11.72
C THR A 135 -7.06 17.30 12.26
N LEU A 136 -7.19 15.98 12.12
CA LEU A 136 -8.37 15.27 12.63
C LEU A 136 -8.48 15.34 14.15
N GLN A 137 -7.36 15.31 14.87
CA GLN A 137 -7.34 15.43 16.32
C GLN A 137 -7.81 16.82 16.77
N THR A 138 -7.38 17.90 16.13
CA THR A 138 -7.84 19.26 16.46
C THR A 138 -9.36 19.37 16.31
N PHE A 139 -9.93 18.85 15.21
CA PHE A 139 -11.38 18.90 14.99
C PHE A 139 -12.14 18.03 16.00
N GLY A 140 -11.61 16.87 16.36
CA GLY A 140 -12.19 16.03 17.41
C GLY A 140 -12.14 16.65 18.80
N LYS A 141 -11.00 17.24 19.18
CA LYS A 141 -10.81 17.93 20.47
C LYS A 141 -11.78 19.11 20.64
N ASN A 142 -12.02 19.87 19.57
CA ASN A 142 -13.01 20.95 19.57
C ASN A 142 -14.46 20.45 19.77
N ARG A 143 -14.67 19.13 19.79
CA ARG A 143 -15.94 18.46 20.09
C ARG A 143 -15.88 17.64 21.39
N GLY A 144 -14.79 17.73 22.15
CA GLY A 144 -14.57 16.93 23.37
C GLY A 144 -14.27 15.45 23.11
N LEU A 145 -13.82 15.09 21.89
CA LEU A 145 -13.69 13.69 21.47
C LEU A 145 -12.27 13.30 21.12
N LYS A 146 -11.86 12.12 21.62
CA LYS A 146 -10.70 11.38 21.15
C LYS A 146 -11.07 10.61 19.89
N MET A 147 -10.50 11.03 18.76
CA MET A 147 -10.72 10.40 17.45
C MET A 147 -9.89 9.11 17.28
N GLY A 148 -10.14 8.40 16.18
CA GLY A 148 -9.35 7.27 15.71
C GLY A 148 -9.08 7.39 14.22
N MET A 149 -7.91 6.92 13.75
CA MET A 149 -7.60 6.91 12.33
C MET A 149 -6.70 5.73 11.98
N ILE A 150 -7.00 5.06 10.86
CA ILE A 150 -6.05 4.17 10.16
C ILE A 150 -5.60 4.90 8.90
N ALA A 151 -4.32 5.19 8.76
CA ALA A 151 -3.77 5.89 7.61
C ALA A 151 -2.82 4.98 6.81
N VAL A 152 -2.98 4.99 5.49
CA VAL A 152 -2.20 4.19 4.54
C VAL A 152 -1.56 5.11 3.51
N LEU A 153 -0.22 5.14 3.46
CA LEU A 153 0.53 5.93 2.48
C LEU A 153 0.52 5.29 1.09
N HIS A 154 0.16 6.08 0.09
CA HIS A 154 0.33 5.81 -1.33
C HIS A 154 1.19 6.92 -1.94
N THR A 155 2.04 6.59 -2.90
CA THR A 155 2.98 7.54 -3.51
C THR A 155 2.83 7.65 -5.03
N TRP A 156 1.80 7.02 -5.62
CA TRP A 156 1.67 6.90 -7.07
C TRP A 156 0.29 7.29 -7.59
N GLY A 157 0.27 7.88 -8.78
CA GLY A 157 -0.91 7.97 -9.64
C GLY A 157 -1.13 6.69 -10.45
N GLN A 158 -2.22 6.61 -11.23
CA GLN A 158 -2.44 5.45 -12.11
C GLN A 158 -1.33 5.30 -13.16
N ASN A 159 -0.78 6.40 -13.67
CA ASN A 159 0.31 6.43 -14.64
C ASN A 159 1.73 6.32 -14.02
N LEU A 160 1.84 5.92 -12.76
CA LEU A 160 3.11 5.85 -12.01
C LEU A 160 3.80 7.21 -11.80
N SER A 161 3.07 8.33 -11.93
CA SER A 161 3.59 9.62 -11.49
C SER A 161 3.66 9.68 -9.96
N LEU A 162 4.65 10.40 -9.43
CA LEU A 162 4.74 10.66 -8.00
C LEU A 162 3.52 11.46 -7.53
N HIS A 163 2.79 10.89 -6.58
CA HIS A 163 1.58 11.47 -6.02
C HIS A 163 1.40 11.02 -4.56
N PRO A 164 2.13 11.61 -3.61
CA PRO A 164 2.03 11.24 -2.21
C PRO A 164 0.68 11.63 -1.60
N HIS A 165 -0.04 10.64 -1.09
CA HIS A 165 -1.32 10.83 -0.41
C HIS A 165 -1.55 9.75 0.64
N LEU A 166 -2.37 10.08 1.64
CA LEU A 166 -2.84 9.13 2.64
C LEU A 166 -4.28 8.75 2.34
N HIS A 167 -4.57 7.46 2.30
CA HIS A 167 -5.93 6.98 2.50
C HIS A 167 -6.16 6.78 3.99
N CYS A 168 -7.02 7.61 4.57
CA CYS A 168 -7.38 7.57 5.97
C CYS A 168 -8.80 7.01 6.14
N ILE A 169 -8.93 6.05 7.04
CA ILE A 169 -10.21 5.53 7.50
C ILE A 169 -10.45 6.06 8.90
N VAL A 170 -11.53 6.83 9.02
CA VAL A 170 -11.85 7.60 10.21
C VAL A 170 -13.25 7.22 10.68
N PRO A 171 -13.43 6.69 11.90
CA PRO A 171 -14.74 6.46 12.48
C PRO A 171 -15.56 7.75 12.55
N GLY A 172 -16.87 7.65 12.37
CA GLY A 172 -17.86 8.74 12.40
C GLY A 172 -18.14 9.30 13.79
N GLY A 173 -17.15 9.27 14.67
CA GLY A 173 -17.30 9.57 16.08
C GLY A 173 -15.99 9.36 16.82
N GLY A 174 -16.04 9.54 18.12
CA GLY A 174 -14.91 9.37 19.01
C GLY A 174 -15.33 8.96 20.40
N VAL A 175 -14.34 8.89 21.28
CA VAL A 175 -14.53 8.53 22.68
C VAL A 175 -14.37 9.80 23.51
N ASP A 176 -15.32 10.08 24.40
CA ASP A 176 -15.20 11.18 25.37
C ASP A 176 -14.25 10.84 26.52
N GLU A 177 -14.09 11.75 27.47
CA GLU A 177 -13.19 11.57 28.63
C GLU A 177 -13.59 10.40 29.52
N SER A 178 -14.90 10.09 29.60
CA SER A 178 -15.45 8.95 30.36
C SER A 178 -15.21 7.59 29.68
N GLY A 179 -14.60 7.58 28.48
CA GLY A 179 -14.43 6.35 27.72
C GLY A 179 -15.72 5.88 27.04
N THR A 180 -16.66 6.79 26.78
CA THR A 180 -17.96 6.49 26.17
C THR A 180 -17.98 6.95 24.71
N TRP A 181 -18.60 6.17 23.85
CA TRP A 181 -18.71 6.50 22.42
C TRP A 181 -19.67 7.68 22.19
N LYS A 182 -19.27 8.62 21.35
CA LYS A 182 -20.13 9.71 20.85
C LYS A 182 -20.02 9.80 19.33
N ASN A 183 -21.17 9.84 18.67
CA ASN A 183 -21.23 10.03 17.22
C ASN A 183 -20.99 11.50 16.86
N LEU A 184 -20.15 11.74 15.86
CA LEU A 184 -19.99 13.04 15.21
C LEU A 184 -20.97 13.07 14.04
N ARG A 185 -22.19 13.55 14.27
CA ARG A 185 -23.17 13.71 13.19
C ARG A 185 -23.45 15.19 12.95
N SER A 186 -23.12 15.64 11.75
CA SER A 186 -23.83 16.69 11.02
C SER A 186 -24.16 16.11 9.64
N ASP A 187 -25.44 16.06 9.28
CA ASP A 187 -26.04 15.73 7.97
C ASP A 187 -25.68 14.42 7.21
N GLY A 188 -24.67 13.64 7.62
CA GLY A 188 -24.31 12.36 7.00
C GLY A 188 -23.54 12.46 5.68
N LYS A 189 -23.18 13.67 5.22
CA LYS A 189 -22.46 13.87 3.94
C LYS A 189 -20.94 13.85 4.10
N PHE A 190 -20.42 14.35 5.22
CA PHE A 190 -18.98 14.41 5.50
C PHE A 190 -18.71 14.42 7.02
N LEU A 191 -17.53 13.96 7.44
CA LEU A 191 -17.12 13.93 8.85
C LEU A 191 -16.91 15.34 9.41
N PHE A 192 -16.18 16.17 8.67
CA PHE A 192 -15.92 17.59 8.96
C PHE A 192 -15.90 18.38 7.65
N PRO A 193 -16.11 19.71 7.69
CA PRO A 193 -16.07 20.54 6.48
C PRO A 193 -14.71 20.44 5.75
N VAL A 194 -14.75 19.95 4.51
CA VAL A 194 -13.54 19.66 3.72
C VAL A 194 -12.65 20.89 3.50
N LYS A 195 -13.26 22.05 3.27
CA LYS A 195 -12.52 23.33 3.12
C LYS A 195 -11.74 23.68 4.39
N ALA A 196 -12.33 23.45 5.56
CA ALA A 196 -11.66 23.71 6.83
C ALA A 196 -10.54 22.70 7.09
N LEU A 197 -10.78 21.40 6.86
CA LEU A 197 -9.74 20.37 6.95
C LEU A 197 -8.54 20.69 6.06
N SER A 198 -8.78 21.14 4.83
CA SER A 198 -7.73 21.47 3.87
C SER A 198 -6.86 22.64 4.32
N LYS A 199 -7.47 23.70 4.86
CA LYS A 199 -6.74 24.86 5.39
C LYS A 199 -5.87 24.50 6.60
N VAL A 200 -6.43 23.76 7.56
CA VAL A 200 -5.72 23.36 8.78
C VAL A 200 -4.60 22.37 8.46
N PHE A 201 -4.86 21.41 7.58
CA PHE A 201 -3.85 20.46 7.13
C PHE A 201 -2.65 21.15 6.48
N ARG A 202 -2.90 22.09 5.55
CA ARG A 202 -1.85 22.91 4.93
C ARG A 202 -1.03 23.65 5.99
N ALA A 203 -1.71 24.37 6.90
CA ALA A 203 -1.03 25.15 7.93
C ALA A 203 -0.10 24.28 8.79
N LYS A 204 -0.61 23.14 9.29
CA LYS A 204 0.16 22.19 10.10
C LYS A 204 1.34 21.58 9.36
N PHE A 205 1.17 21.28 8.07
CA PHE A 205 2.27 20.74 7.27
C PHE A 205 3.35 21.78 7.05
N CYS A 206 2.97 23.00 6.64
CA CYS A 206 3.90 24.09 6.39
C CYS A 206 4.66 24.49 7.67
N GLU A 207 4.01 24.44 8.84
CA GLU A 207 4.65 24.69 10.13
C GLU A 207 5.76 23.68 10.43
N LYS A 208 5.50 22.38 10.25
CA LYS A 208 6.52 21.32 10.42
C LYS A 208 7.67 21.48 9.43
N LEU A 209 7.36 21.78 8.17
CA LEU A 209 8.37 22.03 7.15
C LEU A 209 9.26 23.23 7.52
N LYS A 210 8.66 24.34 7.98
CA LYS A 210 9.38 25.52 8.46
C LYS A 210 10.32 25.17 9.61
N HIS A 211 9.80 24.46 10.61
CA HIS A 211 10.57 24.08 11.80
C HIS A 211 11.78 23.21 11.43
N GLN A 212 11.58 22.20 10.58
CA GLN A 212 12.68 21.33 10.14
C GLN A 212 13.77 22.09 9.39
N LEU A 213 13.37 23.03 8.54
CA LEU A 213 14.32 23.87 7.83
C LEU A 213 15.08 24.74 8.83
N SER A 214 14.41 25.39 9.79
CA SER A 214 15.10 26.18 10.83
C SER A 214 16.07 25.37 11.69
N LEU A 215 15.78 24.10 11.98
CA LEU A 215 16.71 23.23 12.70
C LEU A 215 17.97 22.93 11.88
N LYS A 216 17.82 22.63 10.58
CA LYS A 216 18.98 22.42 9.69
C LYS A 216 19.88 23.64 9.60
N LEU A 217 19.33 24.84 9.75
CA LEU A 217 20.09 26.09 9.82
C LEU A 217 20.89 26.24 11.11
N ASN A 218 20.39 25.69 12.21
CA ASN A 218 21.08 25.75 13.49
C ASN A 218 22.18 24.68 13.61
N GLU A 219 21.99 23.52 12.98
CA GLU A 219 22.97 22.41 13.00
C GLU A 219 24.14 22.63 12.02
N ASN A 220 23.87 23.19 10.84
CA ASN A 220 24.90 23.59 9.87
C ASN A 220 25.17 25.09 10.00
N GLN A 221 26.07 25.47 10.93
CA GLN A 221 26.71 26.80 11.09
C GLN A 221 25.99 28.01 10.45
N ARG A 222 25.59 28.97 11.31
CA ARG A 222 25.08 30.32 10.98
C ARG A 222 25.85 31.11 9.91
N GLU A 223 27.00 30.64 9.42
CA GLU A 223 27.89 31.32 8.47
C GLU A 223 27.66 30.96 7.00
N LYS A 224 26.79 30.00 6.65
CA LYS A 224 26.50 29.66 5.24
C LYS A 224 25.03 29.65 4.86
N PHE A 225 24.23 30.54 5.46
CA PHE A 225 22.96 30.88 4.85
C PHE A 225 23.21 31.87 3.72
N THR A 226 23.54 31.33 2.54
CA THR A 226 23.52 32.17 1.34
C THR A 226 22.09 32.69 1.17
N GLU A 227 21.92 33.97 0.81
CA GLU A 227 20.62 34.59 0.54
C GLU A 227 19.72 33.74 -0.38
N ASN A 228 20.35 32.91 -1.21
CA ASN A 228 19.74 31.93 -2.08
C ASN A 228 18.88 30.88 -1.35
N GLU A 229 19.30 30.35 -0.20
CA GLU A 229 18.53 29.32 0.53
C GLU A 229 17.29 29.91 1.25
N ALA A 230 17.43 31.11 1.81
CA ALA A 230 16.33 31.90 2.36
C ALA A 230 15.28 32.19 1.27
N GLY A 231 15.75 32.70 0.13
CA GLY A 231 14.91 33.00 -1.03
C GLY A 231 14.26 31.74 -1.61
N ASN A 232 14.94 30.60 -1.60
CA ASN A 232 14.38 29.32 -2.06
C ASN A 232 13.26 28.81 -1.14
N TYR A 233 13.41 28.94 0.18
CA TYR A 233 12.32 28.60 1.11
C TYR A 233 11.14 29.54 0.94
N GLU A 234 11.37 30.84 0.82
CA GLU A 234 10.28 31.81 0.69
C GLU A 234 9.50 31.60 -0.62
N LYS A 235 10.18 31.32 -1.73
CA LYS A 235 9.55 30.91 -3.00
C LYS A 235 8.74 29.61 -2.85
N LEU A 236 9.28 28.62 -2.15
CA LEU A 236 8.55 27.37 -1.87
C LEU A 236 7.32 27.64 -1.01
N ARG A 237 7.47 28.43 0.06
CA ARG A 237 6.39 28.83 0.96
C ARG A 237 5.28 29.50 0.16
N GLN A 238 5.60 30.54 -0.62
CA GLN A 238 4.65 31.23 -1.48
C GLN A 238 3.89 30.24 -2.38
N SER A 239 4.61 29.37 -3.10
CA SER A 239 4.02 28.34 -3.96
C SER A 239 3.08 27.38 -3.21
N LEU A 240 3.40 27.04 -1.95
CA LEU A 240 2.57 26.17 -1.11
C LEU A 240 1.27 26.86 -0.64
N TRP A 241 1.31 28.17 -0.41
CA TRP A 241 0.17 28.96 0.08
C TRP A 241 -0.75 29.44 -1.06
N GLU A 242 -0.22 29.67 -2.26
CA GLU A 242 -0.98 29.98 -3.47
C GLU A 242 -1.77 28.76 -3.96
N LYS A 243 -1.19 27.55 -3.91
CA LYS A 243 -1.90 26.34 -4.33
C LYS A 243 -3.01 25.97 -3.34
N PRO A 244 -4.22 25.64 -3.82
CA PRO A 244 -5.25 25.06 -2.98
C PRO A 244 -4.87 23.61 -2.63
N TRP A 245 -4.80 23.32 -1.33
CA TRP A 245 -4.61 21.96 -0.86
C TRP A 245 -5.95 21.23 -0.86
N VAL A 246 -5.94 19.95 -1.25
CA VAL A 246 -7.16 19.16 -1.40
C VAL A 246 -7.16 18.02 -0.38
N VAL A 247 -8.02 18.16 0.63
CA VAL A 247 -8.53 17.01 1.38
C VAL A 247 -9.78 16.53 0.66
N TYR A 248 -9.89 15.22 0.47
CA TYR A 248 -11.11 14.62 -0.07
C TYR A 248 -11.78 13.79 1.01
N ALA A 249 -13.09 13.96 1.23
CA ALA A 249 -13.85 13.14 2.16
C ALA A 249 -15.04 12.53 1.42
N LYS A 250 -15.11 11.20 1.41
CA LYS A 250 -16.27 10.47 0.87
C LYS A 250 -17.29 10.24 1.97
N LYS A 251 -18.57 10.17 1.57
CA LYS A 251 -19.68 9.61 2.37
C LYS A 251 -19.26 8.29 3.02
N PRO A 252 -19.82 7.97 4.20
CA PRO A 252 -19.38 6.81 4.95
C PRO A 252 -19.57 5.52 4.16
N PHE A 253 -18.71 4.54 4.44
CA PHE A 253 -18.89 3.19 3.94
C PHE A 253 -20.25 2.65 4.39
N GLY A 254 -20.95 1.93 3.51
CA GLY A 254 -22.28 1.39 3.82
C GLY A 254 -22.28 0.32 4.92
N SER A 255 -21.13 -0.31 5.21
CA SER A 255 -20.96 -1.30 6.27
C SER A 255 -19.51 -1.44 6.70
N SER A 256 -19.25 -2.00 7.89
CA SER A 256 -17.90 -2.37 8.35
C SER A 256 -17.19 -3.30 7.37
N LYS A 257 -17.91 -4.25 6.76
CA LYS A 257 -17.40 -5.11 5.68
C LYS A 257 -16.88 -4.30 4.48
N SER A 258 -17.58 -3.25 4.09
CA SER A 258 -17.14 -2.36 2.99
C SER A 258 -15.84 -1.61 3.32
N VAL A 259 -15.63 -1.28 4.61
CA VAL A 259 -14.36 -0.71 5.11
C VAL A 259 -13.22 -1.68 4.92
N VAL A 260 -13.46 -2.96 5.19
CA VAL A 260 -12.46 -4.03 5.09
C VAL A 260 -12.08 -4.29 3.64
N GLU A 261 -13.06 -4.43 2.76
CA GLU A 261 -12.84 -4.58 1.32
C GLU A 261 -12.08 -3.38 0.76
N TYR A 262 -12.38 -2.18 1.26
CA TYR A 262 -11.61 -0.99 0.94
C TYR A 262 -10.18 -1.12 1.46
N LEU A 263 -9.95 -1.35 2.75
CA LEU A 263 -8.60 -1.48 3.31
C LEU A 263 -7.76 -2.54 2.60
N GLY A 264 -8.35 -3.68 2.26
CA GLY A 264 -7.71 -4.73 1.49
C GLY A 264 -7.15 -4.22 0.16
N ARG A 265 -7.91 -3.39 -0.55
CA ARG A 265 -7.49 -2.85 -1.85
C ARG A 265 -6.34 -1.84 -1.76
N TYR A 266 -6.13 -1.17 -0.63
CA TYR A 266 -5.15 -0.07 -0.54
C TYR A 266 -3.94 -0.38 0.37
N THR A 267 -4.06 -1.25 1.38
CA THR A 267 -3.00 -1.48 2.39
C THR A 267 -1.70 -2.04 1.78
N HIS A 268 -1.80 -3.12 1.03
CA HIS A 268 -0.64 -3.84 0.48
C HIS A 268 -0.52 -3.69 -1.04
N LYS A 269 -1.26 -2.74 -1.62
CA LYS A 269 -1.12 -2.38 -3.02
C LYS A 269 0.25 -1.74 -3.27
N ILE A 270 0.77 -1.98 -4.46
CA ILE A 270 2.05 -1.47 -4.95
C ILE A 270 1.75 -0.53 -6.13
N ALA A 271 2.76 0.22 -6.56
CA ALA A 271 2.74 1.11 -7.73
C ALA A 271 1.90 0.57 -8.91
N ILE A 272 2.15 -0.68 -9.30
CA ILE A 272 1.43 -1.37 -10.37
C ILE A 272 1.22 -2.84 -10.01
N SER A 273 0.10 -3.41 -10.48
CA SER A 273 -0.15 -4.86 -10.46
C SER A 273 0.23 -5.46 -11.80
N ASN A 274 0.82 -6.65 -11.82
CA ASN A 274 1.22 -7.34 -13.06
C ASN A 274 0.08 -7.41 -14.09
N GLY A 275 -1.16 -7.67 -13.67
CA GLY A 275 -2.32 -7.69 -14.60
C GLY A 275 -2.69 -6.36 -15.27
N ARG A 276 -1.98 -5.26 -14.98
CA ARG A 276 -2.08 -4.00 -15.74
C ARG A 276 -1.06 -3.90 -16.87
N ILE A 277 0.01 -4.69 -16.83
CA ILE A 277 1.02 -4.76 -17.89
C ILE A 277 0.42 -5.61 -19.02
N ARG A 278 0.36 -5.03 -20.21
CA ARG A 278 -0.33 -5.61 -21.38
C ARG A 278 0.61 -6.06 -22.47
N GLY A 279 1.79 -5.48 -22.53
CA GLY A 279 2.82 -5.86 -23.49
C GLY A 279 4.17 -5.41 -22.99
N ILE A 280 5.18 -6.20 -23.33
CA ILE A 280 6.59 -5.88 -23.22
C ILE A 280 7.18 -6.30 -24.58
N ASP A 281 7.72 -5.34 -25.31
CA ASP A 281 8.44 -5.57 -26.57
C ASP A 281 9.94 -5.27 -26.36
N ASP A 282 10.73 -5.25 -27.44
CA ASP A 282 12.19 -5.04 -27.34
C ASP A 282 12.59 -3.65 -26.82
N LYS A 283 11.68 -2.67 -26.88
CA LYS A 283 11.96 -1.25 -26.53
C LYS A 283 11.05 -0.70 -25.44
N THR A 284 9.83 -1.21 -25.28
CA THR A 284 8.77 -0.56 -24.53
C THR A 284 7.94 -1.50 -23.67
N VAL A 285 7.30 -0.90 -22.67
CA VAL A 285 6.30 -1.51 -21.80
C VAL A 285 4.98 -0.78 -22.00
N THR A 286 3.92 -1.54 -22.30
CA THR A 286 2.56 -1.05 -22.42
C THR A 286 1.74 -1.46 -21.19
N PHE A 287 1.08 -0.51 -20.54
CA PHE A 287 0.20 -0.80 -19.40
C PHE A 287 -1.08 0.02 -19.36
N ASP A 288 -2.15 -0.58 -18.84
CA ASP A 288 -3.45 0.06 -18.67
C ASP A 288 -3.42 1.05 -17.50
N TYR A 289 -4.01 2.23 -17.67
CA TYR A 289 -4.31 3.18 -16.60
C TYR A 289 -5.75 3.69 -16.70
N LYS A 290 -6.31 4.13 -15.56
CA LYS A 290 -7.61 4.81 -15.54
C LYS A 290 -7.42 6.31 -15.59
N ASP A 291 -8.06 6.96 -16.55
CA ASP A 291 -8.08 8.41 -16.67
C ASP A 291 -9.24 8.98 -15.86
N TYR A 292 -8.97 9.37 -14.62
CA TYR A 292 -10.00 9.93 -13.73
C TYR A 292 -10.51 11.31 -14.18
N ARG A 293 -9.75 12.05 -15.01
CA ARG A 293 -10.23 13.30 -15.60
C ARG A 293 -11.34 13.04 -16.62
N GLN A 294 -11.31 11.88 -17.26
CA GLN A 294 -12.31 11.42 -18.21
C GLN A 294 -13.17 10.28 -17.63
N LYS A 295 -13.76 10.51 -16.44
CA LYS A 295 -14.71 9.57 -15.79
C LYS A 295 -14.15 8.14 -15.57
N GLY A 296 -12.83 7.96 -15.54
CA GLY A 296 -12.18 6.68 -15.27
C GLY A 296 -12.09 5.73 -16.46
N ILE A 297 -12.20 6.25 -17.70
CA ILE A 297 -11.95 5.48 -18.93
C ILE A 297 -10.59 4.80 -18.85
N LYS A 298 -10.52 3.53 -19.26
CA LYS A 298 -9.27 2.79 -19.35
C LYS A 298 -8.54 3.22 -20.61
N LYS A 299 -7.28 3.63 -20.47
CA LYS A 299 -6.36 3.98 -21.54
C LYS A 299 -5.08 3.19 -21.39
N GLN A 300 -4.27 3.14 -22.44
CA GLN A 300 -2.95 2.53 -22.41
C GLN A 300 -1.87 3.61 -22.41
N MET A 301 -0.78 3.32 -21.71
CA MET A 301 0.43 4.12 -21.70
C MET A 301 1.60 3.24 -22.13
N VAL A 302 2.42 3.79 -23.02
CA VAL A 302 3.65 3.15 -23.51
C VAL A 302 4.83 3.95 -22.96
N LEU A 303 5.78 3.27 -22.33
CA LEU A 303 7.03 3.86 -21.81
C LEU A 303 8.20 3.00 -22.26
N SER A 304 9.41 3.58 -22.35
CA SER A 304 10.61 2.76 -22.43
C SER A 304 10.77 1.92 -21.15
N HIS A 305 11.55 0.84 -21.23
CA HIS A 305 11.86 0.01 -20.06
C HIS A 305 12.49 0.82 -18.92
N GLU A 306 13.43 1.71 -19.26
CA GLU A 306 14.14 2.59 -18.34
C GLU A 306 13.17 3.52 -17.61
N GLU A 307 12.30 4.21 -18.35
CA GLU A 307 11.34 5.15 -17.76
C GLU A 307 10.29 4.42 -16.91
N PHE A 308 9.84 3.23 -17.33
CA PHE A 308 8.93 2.41 -16.54
C PHE A 308 9.55 2.03 -15.19
N ILE A 309 10.80 1.56 -15.17
CA ILE A 309 11.49 1.17 -13.94
C ILE A 309 11.89 2.38 -13.09
N ARG A 310 12.33 3.48 -13.71
CA ARG A 310 12.60 4.74 -13.00
C ARG A 310 11.35 5.20 -12.26
N ARG A 311 10.18 5.18 -12.92
CA ARG A 311 8.90 5.52 -12.27
C ARG A 311 8.52 4.54 -11.17
N PHE A 312 8.64 3.24 -11.42
CA PHE A 312 8.36 2.22 -10.41
C PHE A 312 9.24 2.44 -9.16
N ALA A 313 10.54 2.72 -9.35
CA ALA A 313 11.51 2.88 -8.29
C ALA A 313 11.26 4.11 -7.39
N MET A 314 10.60 5.16 -7.89
CA MET A 314 10.15 6.30 -7.08
C MET A 314 9.19 5.89 -5.95
N HIS A 315 8.52 4.73 -6.09
CA HIS A 315 7.54 4.23 -5.13
C HIS A 315 8.10 3.18 -4.17
N ILE A 316 9.40 2.87 -4.26
CA ILE A 316 10.11 2.08 -3.27
C ILE A 316 10.29 2.96 -2.03
N LEU A 317 9.57 2.62 -0.96
CA LEU A 317 9.58 3.41 0.27
C LEU A 317 10.96 3.35 0.95
N PRO A 318 11.33 4.40 1.72
CA PRO A 318 12.56 4.39 2.50
C PRO A 318 12.68 3.16 3.38
N LYS A 319 13.91 2.72 3.64
CA LYS A 319 14.20 1.55 4.48
C LYS A 319 13.51 1.70 5.84
N ARG A 320 12.82 0.64 6.29
CA ARG A 320 12.05 0.58 7.55
C ARG A 320 10.89 1.60 7.68
N PHE A 321 10.48 2.27 6.59
CA PHE A 321 9.38 3.23 6.66
C PHE A 321 8.02 2.57 6.94
N VAL A 322 7.29 3.05 7.96
CA VAL A 322 5.97 2.52 8.33
C VAL A 322 4.88 3.14 7.44
N LYS A 323 4.37 2.34 6.49
CA LYS A 323 3.35 2.75 5.48
C LYS A 323 1.93 2.78 6.04
N ILE A 324 1.63 1.98 7.06
CA ILE A 324 0.30 1.89 7.66
C ILE A 324 0.42 2.27 9.12
N ARG A 325 -0.27 3.34 9.52
CA ARG A 325 -0.22 3.87 10.89
C ARG A 325 -1.61 3.90 11.50
N HIS A 326 -1.68 3.67 12.80
CA HIS A 326 -2.92 3.67 13.56
C HIS A 326 -2.84 4.71 14.67
N TYR A 327 -3.88 5.52 14.81
CA TYR A 327 -3.88 6.70 15.66
C TYR A 327 -5.07 6.73 16.60
N GLY A 328 -4.90 7.51 17.68
CA GLY A 328 -5.96 7.75 18.66
C GLY A 328 -6.40 6.48 19.35
N PHE A 329 -7.71 6.26 19.47
CA PHE A 329 -8.24 5.03 20.07
C PHE A 329 -8.00 3.78 19.19
N LEU A 330 -7.61 3.94 17.92
CA LEU A 330 -7.22 2.81 17.06
C LEU A 330 -5.73 2.46 17.17
N SER A 331 -4.93 3.21 17.94
CA SER A 331 -3.51 2.90 18.17
C SER A 331 -3.32 1.55 18.89
N SER A 332 -2.21 0.86 18.65
CA SER A 332 -1.91 -0.45 19.24
C SER A 332 -1.98 -0.42 20.78
N THR A 333 -1.39 0.60 21.40
CA THR A 333 -1.38 0.76 22.86
C THR A 333 -2.78 0.93 23.43
N TRP A 334 -3.63 1.73 22.78
CA TRP A 334 -4.99 1.94 23.23
C TRP A 334 -5.84 0.68 23.04
N LYS A 335 -5.74 0.05 21.87
CA LYS A 335 -6.52 -1.14 21.52
C LYS A 335 -6.31 -2.30 22.50
N ARG A 336 -5.05 -2.53 22.89
CA ARG A 336 -4.68 -3.61 23.81
C ARG A 336 -5.41 -3.53 25.16
N ILE A 337 -5.71 -2.31 25.61
CA ILE A 337 -6.25 -2.06 26.95
C ILE A 337 -7.75 -1.76 26.91
N LYS A 338 -8.20 -0.92 25.98
CA LYS A 338 -9.52 -0.26 26.07
C LYS A 338 -10.51 -0.63 24.95
N LEU A 339 -10.08 -1.31 23.88
CA LEU A 339 -10.98 -1.63 22.75
C LEU A 339 -12.06 -2.64 23.13
N LYS A 340 -11.72 -3.69 23.89
CA LYS A 340 -12.70 -4.70 24.34
C LYS A 340 -13.80 -4.04 25.18
N ASN A 341 -13.43 -3.16 26.11
CA ASN A 341 -14.38 -2.44 26.95
C ASN A 341 -15.29 -1.51 26.12
N LEU A 342 -14.73 -0.81 25.11
CA LEU A 342 -15.52 0.01 24.19
C LEU A 342 -16.48 -0.84 23.35
N GLN A 343 -16.05 -1.99 22.86
CA GLN A 343 -16.88 -2.92 22.11
C GLN A 343 -18.04 -3.44 22.98
N GLN A 344 -17.76 -3.84 24.22
CA GLN A 344 -18.78 -4.28 25.18
C GLN A 344 -19.79 -3.16 25.49
N LYS A 345 -19.32 -1.92 25.75
CA LYS A 345 -20.20 -0.75 25.93
C LYS A 345 -21.08 -0.46 24.71
N LEU A 346 -20.64 -0.84 23.51
CA LEU A 346 -21.39 -0.74 22.26
C LEU A 346 -22.24 -1.99 21.96
N GLY A 347 -22.35 -2.93 22.90
CA GLY A 347 -23.12 -4.17 22.74
C GLY A 347 -22.50 -5.18 21.77
N ILE A 348 -21.22 -5.05 21.45
CA ILE A 348 -20.49 -5.97 20.56
C ILE A 348 -19.79 -7.03 21.39
N GLN A 349 -20.02 -8.29 21.02
CA GLN A 349 -19.20 -9.40 21.49
C GLN A 349 -17.82 -9.35 20.80
N PRO A 350 -16.71 -9.15 21.54
CA PRO A 350 -15.38 -9.14 20.95
C PRO A 350 -15.10 -10.47 20.25
N LYS A 351 -14.78 -10.44 18.96
CA LYS A 351 -14.41 -11.65 18.23
C LYS A 351 -13.02 -12.11 18.66
N GLU A 352 -12.92 -13.37 19.08
CA GLU A 352 -11.62 -13.99 19.30
C GLU A 352 -10.88 -14.17 17.99
N LYS A 353 -9.55 -14.05 18.06
CA LYS A 353 -8.69 -14.24 16.91
C LYS A 353 -8.58 -15.75 16.65
N LEU A 354 -9.21 -16.22 15.58
CA LEU A 354 -9.08 -17.61 15.16
C LEU A 354 -7.61 -17.96 14.86
N PRO A 355 -7.19 -19.21 15.12
CA PRO A 355 -5.88 -19.68 14.70
C PRO A 355 -5.74 -19.58 13.17
N PRO A 356 -4.54 -19.32 12.64
CA PRO A 356 -4.31 -19.24 11.21
C PRO A 356 -4.68 -20.58 10.56
N LYS A 357 -5.56 -20.55 9.56
CA LYS A 357 -5.88 -21.74 8.77
C LYS A 357 -4.65 -22.22 8.03
N VAL A 358 -4.38 -23.52 8.07
CA VAL A 358 -3.34 -24.14 7.24
C VAL A 358 -3.74 -23.97 5.78
N PHE A 359 -2.88 -23.31 4.99
CA PHE A 359 -3.12 -23.16 3.56
C PHE A 359 -2.72 -24.44 2.85
N GLN A 360 -3.70 -25.16 2.29
CA GLN A 360 -3.49 -26.33 1.45
C GLN A 360 -3.85 -25.96 0.01
N PRO A 361 -2.87 -25.85 -0.91
CA PRO A 361 -3.14 -25.53 -2.29
C PRO A 361 -3.85 -26.70 -2.98
N LYS A 362 -4.85 -26.41 -3.81
CA LYS A 362 -5.53 -27.42 -4.64
C LYS A 362 -4.73 -27.69 -5.91
N CYS A 363 -4.70 -28.95 -6.33
CA CYS A 363 -4.06 -29.38 -7.55
C CYS A 363 -4.70 -28.71 -8.78
N SER A 364 -3.90 -28.11 -9.65
CA SER A 364 -4.38 -27.49 -10.90
C SER A 364 -4.84 -28.51 -11.94
N CYS A 365 -4.32 -29.74 -11.90
CA CYS A 365 -4.66 -30.83 -12.79
C CYS A 365 -6.08 -31.36 -12.50
N CYS A 366 -6.30 -31.98 -11.33
CA CYS A 366 -7.59 -32.58 -11.00
C CYS A 366 -8.59 -31.64 -10.32
N LYS A 367 -8.14 -30.50 -9.77
CA LYS A 367 -8.95 -29.52 -9.00
C LYS A 367 -9.61 -30.07 -7.72
N VAL A 368 -9.40 -31.35 -7.39
CA VAL A 368 -9.95 -32.03 -6.22
C VAL A 368 -8.89 -32.20 -5.12
N GLY A 369 -7.78 -32.83 -5.46
CA GLY A 369 -6.71 -33.15 -4.51
C GLY A 369 -5.93 -31.94 -3.99
N ASN A 370 -5.28 -32.14 -2.85
CA ASN A 370 -4.38 -31.20 -2.22
C ASN A 370 -2.93 -31.47 -2.66
N LEU A 371 -2.18 -30.39 -2.77
CA LEU A 371 -0.74 -30.45 -2.99
C LEU A 371 -0.02 -30.67 -1.66
N VAL A 372 0.69 -31.78 -1.54
CA VAL A 372 1.51 -32.18 -0.40
C VAL A 372 2.98 -32.03 -0.78
N THR A 373 3.74 -31.25 0.00
CA THR A 373 5.17 -31.06 -0.25
C THR A 373 5.93 -32.35 0.04
N ILE A 374 6.55 -32.91 -1.00
CA ILE A 374 7.35 -34.14 -0.93
C ILE A 374 8.86 -33.84 -0.87
N ALA A 375 9.30 -32.67 -1.33
CA ALA A 375 10.68 -32.24 -1.23
C ALA A 375 10.81 -30.71 -1.20
N THR A 376 11.92 -30.24 -0.66
CA THR A 376 12.29 -28.81 -0.67
C THR A 376 13.73 -28.66 -1.15
N PHE A 377 14.04 -27.55 -1.80
CA PHE A 377 15.38 -27.25 -2.27
C PHE A 377 15.74 -25.78 -2.06
N ASP A 378 17.04 -25.55 -1.88
CA ASP A 378 17.63 -24.24 -1.63
C ASP A 378 18.07 -23.55 -2.94
N LEU A 379 19.02 -22.63 -2.85
CA LEU A 379 19.53 -21.87 -3.98
C LEU A 379 20.27 -22.73 -5.03
N ARG A 380 20.57 -24.00 -4.73
CA ARG A 380 21.26 -24.94 -5.63
C ARG A 380 20.35 -25.52 -6.72
N GLY A 381 19.05 -25.23 -6.66
CA GLY A 381 18.07 -25.72 -7.64
C GLY A 381 17.43 -27.05 -7.25
N PRO A 382 16.47 -27.55 -8.07
CA PRO A 382 15.75 -28.79 -7.77
C PRO A 382 16.69 -30.00 -7.66
N PRO A 383 16.33 -31.03 -6.87
CA PRO A 383 17.09 -32.27 -6.82
C PRO A 383 17.21 -32.95 -8.19
N GLN A 384 18.32 -33.64 -8.42
CA GLN A 384 18.64 -34.28 -9.70
C GLN A 384 17.56 -35.28 -10.15
N TRP A 385 17.04 -36.09 -9.22
CA TRP A 385 15.96 -37.06 -9.51
C TRP A 385 14.71 -36.39 -10.11
N PHE A 386 14.39 -35.16 -9.70
CA PHE A 386 13.23 -34.44 -10.22
C PHE A 386 13.48 -33.96 -11.65
N LEU A 387 14.71 -33.51 -11.94
CA LEU A 387 15.09 -33.09 -13.28
C LEU A 387 15.01 -34.27 -14.26
N GLU A 388 15.51 -35.44 -13.86
CA GLU A 388 15.45 -36.69 -14.64
C GLU A 388 14.00 -37.14 -14.89
N MET A 389 13.15 -37.08 -13.87
CA MET A 389 11.70 -37.36 -14.02
C MET A 389 10.99 -36.36 -14.95
N SER A 390 11.38 -35.07 -14.92
CA SER A 390 10.74 -34.05 -15.75
C SER A 390 11.12 -34.16 -17.23
N GLN A 391 12.35 -34.63 -17.53
CA GLN A 391 12.84 -34.84 -18.90
C GLN A 391 12.25 -36.10 -19.56
N SER A 392 11.79 -37.05 -18.75
CA SER A 392 11.20 -38.32 -19.20
C SER A 392 9.69 -38.24 -19.43
N GLN A 393 9.03 -37.12 -19.14
CA GLN A 393 7.62 -36.92 -19.48
C GLN A 393 7.48 -36.43 -20.94
N PRO A 394 6.63 -37.08 -21.77
CA PRO A 394 6.40 -36.61 -23.13
C PRO A 394 5.81 -35.19 -23.10
N THR A 395 6.36 -34.31 -23.94
CA THR A 395 5.87 -32.94 -24.09
C THR A 395 4.38 -32.97 -24.41
N PRO A 396 3.51 -32.24 -23.69
CA PRO A 396 2.10 -32.17 -24.04
C PRO A 396 1.99 -31.60 -25.46
N LYS A 397 1.41 -32.39 -26.37
CA LYS A 397 1.12 -31.95 -27.74
C LYS A 397 0.29 -30.65 -27.66
N LYS A 398 0.78 -29.61 -28.33
CA LYS A 398 0.17 -28.27 -28.39
C LYS A 398 -1.27 -28.29 -28.87
#